data_AF-A0A2T1G1G7-F1
#
_entry.id   AF-A0A2T1G1G7-F1
#
_cell.length_a   1.000
_cell.length_b   1.000
_cell.length_c   1.000
_cell.angle_alpha   90.00
_cell.angle_beta   90.00
_cell.angle_gamma   90.00
#
_symmetry.space_group_name_H-M   'P 1'
#
loop_
_entity.id
_entity.type
_entity.pdbx_description
1 polymer ?
#
loop_
_entity_poly.entity_id
_entity_poly.type
_entity_poly.pdbx_seq_one_letter_code
_entity_poly.pdbx_strand_id
1 'polypeptide(L)'
;MERTYKISGLNATFSYPIWETAEIEETFLELAEQWRRETGMMSLVTKMSMHPAYQRIIGMGQAVVPLILRELEQEPDHWFWALQAITGANPVKSQQRGRLKEMARAWIEWGRENGYRWQAGTV
;
A
#
# COMPACT_ATOMS: atom_id res chain seq x y z
N MET A 1 -18.12 -14.49 -36.50
CA MET A 1 -17.21 -13.62 -37.28
C MET A 1 -16.84 -12.44 -36.41
N GLU A 2 -15.54 -12.25 -36.26
CA GLU A 2 -14.88 -11.23 -35.44
C GLU A 2 -15.21 -9.81 -35.89
N ARG A 3 -15.15 -8.84 -34.96
CA ARG A 3 -14.09 -7.80 -35.00
C ARG A 3 -14.07 -6.88 -33.78
N THR A 4 -12.99 -7.04 -33.01
CA THR A 4 -12.05 -6.01 -32.54
C THR A 4 -12.58 -4.62 -32.15
N TYR A 5 -12.48 -4.28 -30.86
CA TYR A 5 -12.46 -2.88 -30.40
C TYR A 5 -11.01 -2.46 -30.14
N LYS A 6 -10.52 -1.52 -30.95
CA LYS A 6 -9.28 -0.79 -30.68
C LYS A 6 -9.55 0.17 -29.52
N ILE A 7 -8.89 -0.01 -28.39
CA ILE A 7 -8.80 1.02 -27.35
C ILE A 7 -7.75 2.05 -27.81
N SER A 8 -8.19 2.94 -28.68
CA SER A 8 -7.50 4.18 -29.04
C SER A 8 -7.83 5.24 -28.00
N GLY A 9 -6.82 5.73 -27.29
CA GLY A 9 -6.89 6.90 -26.43
C GLY A 9 -7.35 6.59 -25.01
N LEU A 10 -6.39 6.43 -24.09
CA LEU A 10 -6.65 6.59 -22.65
C LEU A 10 -6.94 8.07 -22.36
N ASN A 11 -8.14 8.53 -22.72
CA ASN A 11 -8.78 9.68 -22.10
C ASN A 11 -9.65 9.17 -20.96
N ALA A 12 -9.00 8.56 -19.96
CA ALA A 12 -9.69 8.20 -18.74
C ALA A 12 -9.54 9.37 -17.78
N THR A 13 -10.53 10.26 -17.76
CA THR A 13 -10.77 11.15 -16.62
C THR A 13 -11.22 10.28 -15.45
N PHE A 14 -10.29 9.52 -14.87
CA PHE A 14 -10.47 9.03 -13.52
C PHE A 14 -10.48 10.27 -12.64
N SER A 15 -11.68 10.64 -12.17
CA SER A 15 -11.85 11.67 -11.15
C SER A 15 -11.33 11.12 -9.82
N TYR A 16 -10.02 10.97 -9.72
CA TYR A 16 -9.37 11.04 -8.42
C TYR A 16 -9.74 12.40 -7.84
N PRO A 17 -10.14 12.51 -6.57
CA PRO A 17 -10.03 13.80 -5.90
C PRO A 17 -8.59 14.25 -6.16
N ILE A 18 -8.39 15.48 -6.62
CA ILE A 18 -7.06 16.03 -6.86
C ILE A 18 -6.49 16.33 -5.48
N TRP A 19 -6.15 15.27 -4.75
CA TRP A 19 -5.43 15.38 -3.50
C TRP A 19 -4.05 15.88 -3.88
N GLU A 20 -3.61 16.96 -3.24
CA GLU A 20 -2.20 17.32 -3.30
C GLU A 20 -1.39 16.22 -2.60
N THR A 21 -0.16 15.97 -3.04
CA THR A 21 0.69 14.91 -2.46
C THR A 21 0.86 15.06 -0.94
N ALA A 22 0.89 16.30 -0.45
CA ALA A 22 0.95 16.61 0.97
C ALA A 22 -0.31 16.17 1.72
N GLU A 23 -1.51 16.36 1.14
CA GLU A 23 -2.78 15.98 1.74
C GLU A 23 -2.94 14.45 1.80
N ILE A 24 -2.44 13.73 0.77
CA ILE A 24 -2.39 12.27 0.76
C ILE A 24 -1.51 11.76 1.89
N GLU A 25 -0.32 12.37 2.05
CA GLU A 25 0.63 11.97 3.07
C GLU A 25 0.11 12.24 4.48
N GLU A 26 -0.45 13.42 4.73
CA GLU A 26 -1.08 13.78 6.00
C GLU A 26 -2.21 12.81 6.35
N THR A 27 -3.15 12.60 5.42
CA THR A 27 -4.27 11.66 5.61
C THR A 27 -3.77 10.24 5.87
N PHE A 28 -2.75 9.79 5.15
CA PHE A 28 -2.16 8.47 5.34
C PHE A 28 -1.54 8.33 6.73
N LEU A 29 -0.75 9.31 7.16
CA LEU A 29 -0.07 9.30 8.47
C LEU A 29 -1.10 9.29 9.61
N GLU A 30 -2.14 10.13 9.53
CA GLU A 30 -3.21 10.15 10.52
C GLU A 30 -3.91 8.78 10.66
N LEU A 31 -4.25 8.16 9.53
CA LEU A 31 -4.89 6.85 9.50
C LEU A 31 -3.96 5.73 9.96
N ALA A 32 -2.67 5.78 9.60
CA ALA A 32 -1.68 4.80 10.00
C ALA A 32 -1.44 4.85 11.51
N GLU A 33 -1.33 6.06 12.07
CA GLU A 33 -1.22 6.28 13.51
C GLU A 33 -2.48 5.84 14.26
N GLN A 34 -3.67 6.15 13.73
CA GLN A 34 -4.92 5.66 14.29
C GLN A 34 -4.95 4.12 14.31
N TRP A 35 -4.60 3.49 13.19
CA TRP A 35 -4.57 2.04 13.08
C TRP A 35 -3.58 1.40 14.06
N ARG A 36 -2.35 1.93 14.19
CA ARG A 36 -1.36 1.44 15.15
C ARG A 36 -1.85 1.53 16.60
N ARG A 37 -2.41 2.68 17.00
CA ARG A 37 -2.95 2.87 18.36
C ARG A 37 -4.09 1.90 18.68
N GLU A 38 -5.00 1.70 17.73
CA GLU A 38 -6.21 0.91 17.96
C GLU A 38 -5.98 -0.61 17.78
N THR A 39 -4.94 -1.01 17.02
CA THR A 39 -4.68 -2.42 16.70
C THR A 39 -3.39 -3.01 17.26
N GLY A 40 -2.49 -2.21 17.84
CA GLY A 40 -1.17 -2.67 18.30
C GLY A 40 -1.18 -3.78 19.37
N MET A 41 -2.29 -3.95 20.10
CA MET A 41 -2.47 -5.04 21.07
C MET A 41 -3.20 -6.27 20.50
N MET A 42 -3.58 -6.24 19.22
CA MET A 42 -4.28 -7.35 18.56
C MET A 42 -3.29 -8.36 17.99
N SER A 43 -3.54 -9.64 18.21
CA SER A 43 -2.72 -10.74 17.65
C SER A 43 -3.28 -11.30 16.34
N LEU A 44 -4.49 -10.87 15.93
CA LEU A 44 -5.18 -11.44 14.79
C LEU A 44 -5.14 -10.48 13.59
N VAL A 45 -4.24 -10.79 12.65
CA VAL A 45 -4.02 -9.99 11.43
C VAL A 45 -5.31 -9.72 10.66
N THR A 46 -6.23 -10.69 10.57
CA THR A 46 -7.51 -10.48 9.87
C THR A 46 -8.36 -9.40 10.53
N LYS A 47 -8.34 -9.27 11.87
CA LYS A 47 -9.04 -8.20 12.58
C LYS A 47 -8.36 -6.85 12.36
N MET A 48 -7.03 -6.82 12.35
CA MET A 48 -6.26 -5.60 12.07
C MET A 48 -6.53 -5.09 10.66
N SER A 49 -6.61 -5.98 9.67
CA SER A 49 -6.88 -5.61 8.27
C SER A 49 -8.31 -5.11 8.05
N MET A 50 -9.29 -5.56 8.85
CA MET A 50 -10.68 -5.08 8.77
C MET A 50 -10.92 -3.76 9.51
N HIS A 51 -9.89 -3.19 10.15
CA HIS A 51 -9.99 -1.92 10.85
C HIS A 51 -10.42 -0.78 9.90
N PRO A 52 -11.35 0.11 10.29
CA PRO A 52 -11.83 1.19 9.42
C PRO A 52 -10.71 2.07 8.85
N ALA A 53 -9.71 2.43 9.67
CA ALA A 53 -8.57 3.22 9.21
C ALA A 53 -7.74 2.48 8.15
N TYR A 54 -7.54 1.18 8.30
CA TYR A 54 -6.81 0.34 7.33
C TYR A 54 -7.58 0.22 6.01
N GLN A 55 -8.91 0.05 6.08
CA GLN A 55 -9.78 0.02 4.92
C GLN A 55 -9.81 1.37 4.18
N ARG A 56 -9.76 2.50 4.91
CA ARG A 56 -9.61 3.83 4.29
C ARG A 56 -8.29 3.97 3.55
N ILE A 57 -7.17 3.50 4.13
CA ILE A 57 -5.86 3.47 3.45
C ILE A 57 -5.94 2.66 2.16
N ILE A 58 -6.58 1.48 2.18
CA ILE A 58 -6.82 0.69 0.94
C ILE A 58 -7.63 1.49 -0.08
N GLY A 59 -8.67 2.20 0.38
CA GLY A 59 -9.52 3.05 -0.46
C GLY A 59 -8.80 4.24 -1.10
N MET A 60 -7.70 4.71 -0.51
CA MET A 60 -6.84 5.76 -1.11
C MET A 60 -6.06 5.25 -2.34
N GLY A 61 -5.92 3.93 -2.48
CA GLY A 61 -5.44 3.30 -3.71
C GLY A 61 -3.96 3.53 -4.01
N GLN A 62 -3.62 3.64 -5.31
CA GLN A 62 -2.23 3.65 -5.78
C GLN A 62 -1.37 4.78 -5.21
N ALA A 63 -1.97 5.91 -4.87
CA ALA A 63 -1.25 7.08 -4.38
C ALA A 63 -0.51 6.85 -3.04
N VAL A 64 -0.98 5.91 -2.21
CA VAL A 64 -0.36 5.60 -0.91
C VAL A 64 0.68 4.48 -0.98
N VAL A 65 0.87 3.81 -2.12
CA VAL A 65 1.84 2.70 -2.24
C VAL A 65 3.27 3.14 -1.87
N PRO A 66 3.80 4.27 -2.35
CA PRO A 66 5.12 4.75 -1.91
C PRO A 66 5.21 5.01 -0.40
N LEU A 67 4.13 5.50 0.21
CA LEU A 67 4.09 5.80 1.64
C LEU A 67 4.10 4.52 2.47
N ILE A 68 3.33 3.50 2.07
CA ILE A 68 3.33 2.19 2.73
C ILE A 68 4.69 1.50 2.59
N LEU A 69 5.34 1.60 1.43
CA LEU A 69 6.68 1.06 1.22
C LEU A 69 7.73 1.78 2.09
N ARG A 70 7.58 3.10 2.30
CA ARG A 70 8.40 3.85 3.25
C ARG A 70 8.22 3.35 4.69
N GLU A 71 6.98 3.16 5.14
CA GLU A 71 6.71 2.62 6.49
C GLU A 71 7.35 1.24 6.65
N LEU A 72 7.23 0.35 5.67
CA LEU A 72 7.86 -0.98 5.70
C LEU A 72 9.39 -0.93 5.77
N GLU A 73 10.02 0.09 5.17
CA GLU A 73 11.47 0.27 5.23
C GLU A 73 11.93 0.78 6.60
N GLN A 74 11.13 1.61 7.26
CA GLN A 74 11.41 2.12 8.61
C GLN A 74 11.11 1.08 9.69
N GLU A 75 9.89 0.56 9.71
CA GLU A 75 9.41 -0.40 10.69
C GLU A 75 8.44 -1.40 10.04
N PRO A 76 8.89 -2.64 9.76
CA PRO A 76 8.03 -3.67 9.18
C PRO A 76 6.80 -3.97 10.05
N ASP A 77 5.63 -3.62 9.55
CA ASP A 77 4.32 -3.90 10.18
C ASP A 77 3.38 -4.64 9.19
N HIS A 78 2.14 -4.91 9.58
CA HIS A 78 1.14 -5.68 8.85
C HIS A 78 0.54 -4.96 7.62
N TRP A 79 1.37 -4.29 6.83
CA TRP A 79 0.99 -3.55 5.61
C TRP A 79 0.80 -4.43 4.36
N PHE A 80 1.21 -5.70 4.41
CA PHE A 80 1.23 -6.60 3.25
C PHE A 80 -0.14 -6.80 2.61
N TRP A 81 -1.21 -6.82 3.42
CA TRP A 81 -2.58 -6.92 2.90
C TRP A 81 -2.94 -5.68 2.10
N ALA A 82 -2.69 -4.48 2.63
CA ALA A 82 -2.96 -3.23 1.93
C ALA A 82 -2.22 -3.16 0.59
N LEU A 83 -0.93 -3.50 0.57
CA LEU A 83 -0.14 -3.53 -0.67
C LEU A 83 -0.73 -4.52 -1.68
N GLN A 84 -1.06 -5.74 -1.27
CA GLN A 84 -1.67 -6.72 -2.16
C GLN A 84 -3.04 -6.26 -2.68
N ALA A 85 -3.88 -5.67 -1.82
CA ALA A 85 -5.21 -5.20 -2.21
C ALA A 85 -5.15 -4.02 -3.19
N ILE A 86 -4.20 -3.09 -3.00
CA ILE A 86 -4.04 -1.91 -3.86
C ILE A 86 -3.37 -2.25 -5.19
N THR A 87 -2.29 -3.06 -5.14
CA THR A 87 -1.43 -3.31 -6.31
C THR A 87 -1.80 -4.57 -7.09
N GLY A 88 -2.53 -5.49 -6.46
CA GLY A 88 -2.77 -6.84 -7.00
C GLY A 88 -1.52 -7.74 -7.01
N ALA A 89 -0.37 -7.24 -6.58
CA ALA A 89 0.88 -7.99 -6.58
C ALA A 89 1.05 -8.87 -5.33
N ASN A 90 1.90 -9.90 -5.43
CA ASN A 90 2.32 -10.70 -4.30
C ASN A 90 3.77 -11.18 -4.50
N PRO A 91 4.77 -10.33 -4.21
CA PRO A 91 6.18 -10.67 -4.38
C PRO A 91 6.71 -11.64 -3.30
N VAL A 92 5.93 -11.90 -2.25
CA VAL A 92 6.34 -12.74 -1.11
C VAL A 92 6.31 -14.22 -1.50
N LYS A 93 7.47 -14.86 -1.49
CA LYS A 93 7.61 -16.31 -1.72
C LYS A 93 7.04 -17.09 -0.54
N SER A 94 6.61 -18.33 -0.78
CA SER A 94 6.01 -19.18 0.25
C SER A 94 6.91 -19.39 1.47
N GLN A 95 8.22 -19.46 1.27
CA GLN A 95 9.23 -19.65 2.33
C GLN A 95 9.42 -18.42 3.22
N GLN A 96 9.05 -17.24 2.74
CA GLN A 96 9.19 -15.97 3.46
C GLN A 96 7.96 -15.67 4.34
N ARG A 97 6.86 -16.40 4.16
CA ARG A 97 5.59 -16.15 4.87
C ARG A 97 5.79 -16.31 6.38
N GLY A 98 5.27 -15.33 7.13
CA GLY A 98 5.43 -15.26 8.59
C GLY A 98 6.73 -14.61 9.05
N ARG A 99 7.65 -14.25 8.13
CA ARG A 99 8.90 -13.56 8.45
C ARG A 99 8.81 -12.10 8.02
N LEU A 100 8.29 -11.23 8.91
CA LEU A 100 7.98 -9.83 8.61
C LEU A 100 9.11 -9.10 7.86
N LYS A 101 10.36 -9.25 8.32
CA LYS A 101 11.54 -8.62 7.68
C LYS A 101 11.78 -9.11 6.25
N GLU A 102 11.64 -10.41 5.99
CA GLU A 102 11.81 -10.97 4.64
C GLU A 102 10.66 -10.56 3.72
N MET A 103 9.43 -10.52 4.25
CA MET A 103 8.25 -10.06 3.53
C MET A 103 8.36 -8.57 3.17
N ALA A 104 8.79 -7.73 4.12
CA ALA A 104 9.04 -6.31 3.89
C ALA A 104 10.11 -6.10 2.81
N ARG A 105 11.22 -6.84 2.88
CA ARG A 105 12.27 -6.79 1.85
C ARG A 105 11.73 -7.14 0.46
N ALA A 106 10.91 -8.19 0.33
CA ALA A 106 10.33 -8.58 -0.94
C ALA A 106 9.43 -7.48 -1.53
N TRP A 107 8.65 -6.80 -0.69
CA TRP A 107 7.82 -5.67 -1.12
C TRP A 107 8.62 -4.42 -1.47
N ILE A 108 9.67 -4.10 -0.72
CA ILE A 108 10.58 -2.98 -0.99
C ILE A 108 11.30 -3.19 -2.33
N GLU A 109 11.83 -4.39 -2.57
CA GLU A 109 12.49 -4.76 -3.83
C GLU A 109 11.52 -4.66 -5.00
N TRP A 110 10.34 -5.27 -4.87
CA TRP A 110 9.27 -5.16 -5.87
C TRP A 110 8.88 -3.70 -6.16
N GLY A 111 8.76 -2.87 -5.12
CA GLY A 111 8.43 -1.46 -5.26
C GLY A 111 9.47 -0.70 -6.10
N ARG A 112 10.75 -0.93 -5.83
CA ARG A 112 11.86 -0.33 -6.59
C ARG A 112 11.88 -0.81 -8.04
N GLU A 113 11.66 -2.11 -8.28
CA GLU A 113 11.59 -2.69 -9.63
C GLU A 113 10.41 -2.15 -10.46
N ASN A 114 9.30 -1.79 -9.81
CA ASN A 114 8.11 -1.23 -10.46
C ASN A 114 8.15 0.32 -10.55
N GLY A 115 9.29 0.94 -10.25
CA GLY A 115 9.52 2.37 -10.42
C GLY A 115 8.94 3.26 -9.32
N TYR A 116 8.45 2.67 -8.23
CA TYR A 116 8.05 3.45 -7.06
C TYR A 116 9.28 4.09 -6.41
N ARG A 117 9.14 5.35 -6.00
CA ARG A 117 10.17 6.11 -5.30
C ARG A 117 9.54 6.73 -4.06
N TRP A 118 10.21 6.57 -2.93
CA TRP A 118 9.84 7.21 -1.67
C TRP A 118 11.11 7.74 -1.02
N GLN A 119 11.01 8.87 -0.34
CA GLN A 119 12.14 9.41 0.42
C GLN A 119 12.16 8.70 1.78
N ALA A 120 13.28 8.07 2.12
CA ALA A 120 13.52 7.65 3.49
C ALA A 120 13.62 8.92 4.33
N GLY A 121 12.64 9.17 5.21
CA GLY A 121 12.64 10.35 6.07
C GLY A 121 13.95 10.43 6.86
N THR A 122 14.71 11.50 6.66
CA THR A 122 15.76 11.90 7.60
C THR A 122 15.05 12.31 8.89
N VAL A 123 15.25 11.54 9.96
CA VAL A 123 14.90 11.95 11.33
C VAL A 123 15.70 13.19 11.69
#